data_AF-A0A945PWQ1-F1
#
_entry.id   AF-A0A945PWQ1-F1
#
_cell.length_a   1.000
_cell.length_b   1.000
_cell.length_c   1.000
_cell.angle_alpha   90.00
_cell.angle_beta   90.00
_cell.angle_gamma   90.00
#
_symmetry.space_group_name_H-M   'P 1'
#
loop_
_entity.id
_entity.type
_entity.pdbx_description
1 polymer ?
#
loop_
_entity_poly.entity_id
_entity_poly.type
_entity_poly.pdbx_seq_one_letter_code
_entity_poly.pdbx_strand_id
1 'polypeptide(L)'
;MSQIDACPLCDSNKVQPYYSNENASYLCCSDCDLVFLPKRFHLNNIDEKSRYDLHQNNANDAGYRQFLSAIFNPVEKYLDSNSKGLDFGCGPGPTLSLMFEEAGHSVDLFDKYYQNNSSVFSNQYDFISA
;
A
#
# COMPACT_ATOMS: atom_id res chain seq x y z
N MET A 1 20.77 -8.94 -24.85
CA MET A 1 20.49 -10.09 -23.97
C MET A 1 19.30 -9.71 -23.12
N SER A 2 18.19 -10.44 -23.19
CA SER A 2 16.98 -10.14 -22.42
C SER A 2 17.28 -10.25 -20.92
N GLN A 3 17.06 -9.16 -20.18
CA GLN A 3 17.19 -9.16 -18.73
C GLN A 3 16.22 -10.19 -18.15
N ILE A 4 16.75 -11.17 -17.41
CA ILE A 4 15.93 -12.15 -16.69
C ILE A 4 15.32 -11.40 -15.51
N ASP A 5 13.98 -11.31 -15.47
CA ASP A 5 13.28 -10.70 -14.35
C ASP A 5 13.28 -11.68 -13.16
N ALA A 6 14.15 -11.48 -12.17
CA ALA A 6 14.07 -12.23 -10.92
C ALA A 6 12.78 -11.89 -10.16
N CYS A 7 12.26 -12.85 -9.39
CA CYS A 7 11.10 -12.63 -8.54
C CYS A 7 11.41 -11.53 -7.50
N PRO A 8 10.60 -10.46 -7.39
CA PRO A 8 10.88 -9.36 -6.47
C PRO A 8 10.64 -9.69 -4.99
N LEU A 9 10.10 -10.88 -4.69
CA LEU A 9 9.80 -11.32 -3.32
C LEU A 9 10.85 -12.29 -2.77
N CYS A 10 11.22 -13.30 -3.56
CA CYS A 10 12.14 -14.36 -3.12
C CYS A 10 13.46 -14.42 -3.89
N ASP A 11 13.70 -13.47 -4.79
CA ASP A 11 14.89 -13.36 -5.67
C ASP A 11 15.13 -14.56 -6.59
N SER A 12 14.19 -15.50 -6.69
CA SER A 12 14.30 -16.66 -7.57
C SER A 12 14.26 -16.24 -9.05
N ASN A 13 15.11 -16.89 -9.85
CA ASN A 13 15.10 -16.79 -11.31
C ASN A 13 14.14 -17.78 -11.98
N LYS A 14 13.43 -18.61 -11.20
CA LYS A 14 12.45 -19.57 -11.73
C LYS A 14 11.12 -18.85 -11.99
N VAL A 15 11.11 -18.06 -13.06
CA VAL A 15 9.95 -17.27 -13.48
C VAL A 15 9.46 -17.74 -14.84
N GLN A 16 8.14 -17.74 -15.03
CA GLN A 16 7.49 -18.15 -16.27
C GLN A 16 6.39 -17.15 -16.66
N PRO A 17 6.07 -17.00 -17.95
CA PRO A 17 4.91 -16.22 -18.38
C PRO A 17 3.62 -16.71 -17.72
N TYR A 18 2.79 -15.78 -17.26
CA TYR A 18 1.52 -16.07 -16.60
C TYR A 18 0.31 -15.54 -17.40
N TYR A 19 0.33 -14.25 -17.73
CA TYR A 19 -0.74 -13.61 -18.47
C TYR A 19 -0.20 -12.41 -19.25
N SER A 20 -0.77 -12.12 -20.42
CA SER A 20 -0.42 -10.93 -21.20
C SER A 20 -1.65 -10.32 -21.85
N ASN A 21 -1.65 -9.00 -21.93
CA ASN A 21 -2.57 -8.21 -22.76
C ASN A 21 -1.76 -7.22 -23.62
N GLU A 22 -2.46 -6.31 -24.31
CA GLU A 22 -1.84 -5.33 -25.20
C GLU A 22 -0.83 -4.39 -24.51
N ASN A 23 -0.99 -4.16 -23.20
CA ASN A 23 -0.23 -3.17 -22.45
C ASN A 23 0.79 -3.77 -21.47
N ALA A 24 0.65 -5.05 -21.11
CA ALA A 24 1.42 -5.66 -20.02
C ALA A 24 1.61 -7.17 -20.21
N SER A 25 2.73 -7.68 -19.70
CA SER A 25 3.01 -9.12 -19.59
C SER A 25 3.44 -9.46 -18.16
N TYR A 26 2.66 -10.29 -17.49
CA TYR A 26 2.86 -10.76 -16.13
C TYR A 26 3.63 -12.08 -16.12
N LEU A 27 4.48 -12.23 -15.12
CA LEU A 27 5.25 -13.43 -14.84
C LEU A 27 4.78 -14.06 -13.52
N CYS A 28 4.97 -15.37 -13.36
CA CYS A 28 4.74 -16.08 -12.11
C CYS A 28 6.04 -16.78 -11.67
N CYS A 29 6.39 -16.67 -10.39
CA CYS A 29 7.50 -17.39 -9.80
C CYS A 29 7.06 -18.79 -9.38
N SER A 30 7.80 -19.84 -9.77
CA SER A 30 7.47 -21.22 -9.37
C SER A 30 8.01 -21.65 -8.00
N ASP A 31 8.79 -20.79 -7.32
CA ASP A 31 9.27 -21.07 -5.96
C ASP A 31 8.36 -20.47 -4.87
N CYS A 32 7.69 -19.34 -5.15
CA CYS A 32 6.84 -18.64 -4.16
C CYS A 32 5.44 -18.28 -4.68
N ASP A 33 5.09 -18.71 -5.89
CA ASP A 33 3.81 -18.48 -6.56
C ASP A 33 3.42 -17.00 -6.79
N LEU A 34 4.35 -16.06 -6.58
CA LEU A 34 4.08 -14.64 -6.83
C LEU A 34 3.86 -14.39 -8.32
N VAL A 35 2.68 -13.86 -8.66
CA VAL A 35 2.41 -13.23 -9.96
C VAL A 35 2.81 -11.77 -9.87
N PHE A 36 3.70 -11.33 -10.76
CA PHE A 36 4.23 -9.96 -10.74
C PHE A 36 4.39 -9.38 -12.15
N LEU A 37 4.35 -8.05 -12.21
CA LEU A 37 4.60 -7.28 -13.41
C LEU A 37 6.10 -6.88 -13.46
N PRO A 38 6.85 -7.21 -14.53
CA PRO A 38 8.23 -6.77 -14.71
C PRO A 38 8.41 -5.25 -14.66
N LYS A 39 9.56 -4.79 -14.14
CA LYS A 39 9.86 -3.36 -13.93
C LYS A 39 9.74 -2.50 -15.19
N ARG A 40 10.00 -3.08 -16.38
CA ARG A 40 9.86 -2.37 -17.67
C ARG A 40 8.43 -1.88 -17.97
N PHE A 41 7.42 -2.45 -17.31
CA PHE A 41 6.02 -2.03 -17.44
C PHE A 41 5.56 -1.14 -16.28
N HIS A 42 6.42 -0.84 -15.31
CA HIS A 42 6.06 0.05 -14.21
C HIS A 42 6.01 1.49 -14.70
N LEU A 43 5.08 2.27 -14.16
CA LEU A 43 5.04 3.71 -14.38
C LEU A 43 6.29 4.35 -13.78
N ASN A 44 6.74 5.46 -14.40
CA ASN A 44 7.72 6.32 -13.73
C ASN A 44 7.03 7.10 -12.59
N ASN A 45 7.82 7.74 -11.74
CA ASN A 45 7.30 8.45 -10.56
C ASN A 45 6.30 9.56 -10.90
N ILE A 46 6.42 10.21 -12.07
CA ILE A 46 5.53 11.30 -12.48
C ILE A 46 4.18 10.73 -12.87
N ASP A 47 4.16 9.73 -13.76
CA ASP A 47 2.93 9.10 -14.23
C ASP A 47 2.18 8.39 -13.10
N GLU A 48 2.92 7.76 -12.18
CA GLU A 48 2.34 7.16 -10.98
C GLU A 48 1.66 8.22 -10.10
N LYS A 49 2.33 9.35 -9.80
CA LYS A 49 1.73 10.43 -9.02
C LYS A 49 0.51 11.04 -9.72
N SER A 50 0.59 11.27 -11.04
CA SER A 50 -0.55 11.79 -11.80
C SER A 50 -1.78 10.90 -11.72
N ARG A 51 -1.59 9.58 -11.62
CA ARG A 51 -2.70 8.66 -11.33
C ARG A 51 -3.20 8.79 -9.88
N TYR A 52 -2.30 8.94 -8.91
CA TYR A 52 -2.68 9.17 -7.51
C TYR A 52 -3.51 10.46 -7.33
N ASP A 53 -3.20 11.52 -8.08
CA ASP A 53 -3.91 12.80 -8.01
C ASP A 53 -5.39 12.71 -8.44
N LEU A 54 -5.82 11.57 -9.01
CA LEU A 54 -7.22 11.32 -9.36
C LEU A 54 -8.07 10.77 -8.19
N HIS A 55 -7.47 10.45 -7.04
CA HIS A 55 -8.20 9.93 -5.89
C HIS A 55 -9.13 10.97 -5.25
N GLN A 56 -10.31 10.53 -4.83
CA GLN A 56 -11.30 11.33 -4.11
C GLN A 56 -11.50 10.78 -2.69
N ASN A 57 -10.44 10.80 -1.89
CA ASN A 57 -10.48 10.30 -0.51
C ASN A 57 -11.10 11.36 0.40
N ASN A 58 -12.43 11.33 0.53
CA ASN A 58 -13.16 12.24 1.40
C ASN A 58 -13.48 11.57 2.74
N ALA A 59 -12.86 12.06 3.82
CA ALA A 59 -13.09 11.53 5.16
C ALA A 59 -14.53 11.70 5.67
N ASN A 60 -15.29 12.64 5.11
CA ASN A 60 -16.69 12.85 5.46
C ASN A 60 -17.65 11.98 4.61
N ASP A 61 -17.14 11.23 3.64
CA ASP A 61 -17.97 10.33 2.83
C ASP A 61 -18.26 9.04 3.61
N ALA A 62 -19.54 8.83 3.94
CA ALA A 62 -19.97 7.68 4.73
C ALA A 62 -19.74 6.35 3.99
N GLY A 63 -19.86 6.32 2.66
CA GLY A 63 -19.61 5.13 1.84
C GLY A 63 -18.13 4.76 1.83
N TYR A 64 -17.25 5.76 1.77
CA TYR A 64 -15.81 5.57 1.84
C TYR A 64 -15.38 5.09 3.23
N ARG A 65 -15.91 5.68 4.31
CA ARG A 65 -15.69 5.19 5.68
C ARG A 65 -16.17 3.75 5.85
N GLN A 66 -17.36 3.41 5.30
CA GLN A 66 -17.88 2.04 5.34
C GLN A 66 -16.99 1.06 4.58
N PHE A 67 -16.45 1.46 3.43
CA PHE A 67 -15.46 0.66 2.70
C PHE A 67 -14.21 0.40 3.55
N LEU A 68 -13.65 1.45 4.18
CA LEU A 68 -12.49 1.34 5.06
C LEU A 68 -12.77 0.57 6.36
N SER A 69 -14.03 0.50 6.81
CA SER A 69 -14.44 -0.33 7.95
C SER A 69 -14.13 -1.81 7.78
N ALA A 70 -13.96 -2.30 6.54
CA ALA A 70 -13.53 -3.67 6.28
C ALA A 70 -12.12 -3.96 6.83
N ILE A 71 -11.26 -2.93 6.91
CA ILE A 71 -9.91 -3.00 7.50
C ILE A 71 -9.95 -2.55 8.96
N PHE A 72 -10.59 -1.42 9.25
CA PHE A 72 -10.61 -0.84 10.58
C PHE A 72 -11.23 -1.79 11.63
N ASN A 73 -12.42 -2.34 11.37
CA ASN A 73 -13.14 -3.17 12.34
C ASN A 73 -12.39 -4.43 12.80
N PRO A 74 -11.73 -5.22 11.93
CA PRO A 74 -10.96 -6.36 12.40
C PRO A 74 -9.69 -5.93 13.14
N VAL A 75 -9.00 -4.86 12.71
CA VAL A 75 -7.77 -4.40 13.37
C VAL A 75 -8.07 -3.89 14.78
N GLU A 76 -9.07 -3.02 14.92
CA GLU A 76 -9.49 -2.41 16.19
C GLU A 76 -9.72 -3.44 17.31
N LYS A 77 -10.24 -4.63 16.96
CA LYS A 77 -10.50 -5.71 17.94
C LYS A 77 -9.24 -6.29 18.58
N TYR A 78 -8.08 -6.10 17.97
CA TYR A 78 -6.80 -6.60 18.46
C TYR A 78 -5.92 -5.49 19.04
N LEU A 79 -6.36 -4.23 18.99
CA LEU A 79 -5.60 -3.11 19.53
C LEU A 79 -5.88 -2.92 21.02
N ASP A 80 -4.82 -2.68 21.79
CA ASP A 80 -4.94 -2.13 23.12
C ASP A 80 -5.35 -0.65 23.05
N SER A 81 -6.05 -0.15 24.07
CA SER A 81 -6.43 1.26 24.13
C SER A 81 -5.21 2.18 24.01
N ASN A 82 -5.33 3.27 23.24
CA ASN A 82 -4.25 4.22 22.97
C ASN A 82 -3.03 3.65 22.23
N SER A 83 -3.20 2.57 21.46
CA SER A 83 -2.17 2.06 20.54
C SER A 83 -1.64 3.13 19.57
N LYS A 84 -0.36 3.02 19.20
CA LYS A 84 0.32 3.86 18.22
C LYS A 84 0.44 3.13 16.87
N GLY A 85 -0.08 3.74 15.81
CA GLY A 85 -0.10 3.19 14.46
C GLY A 85 0.71 3.98 13.43
N LEU A 86 0.96 3.35 12.30
CA LEU A 86 1.45 3.99 11.07
C LEU A 86 0.47 3.68 9.93
N ASP A 87 0.01 4.72 9.24
CA ASP A 87 -0.71 4.59 7.97
C ASP A 87 0.28 4.76 6.80
N PHE A 88 0.72 3.64 6.22
CA PHE A 88 1.73 3.59 5.16
C PHE A 88 1.07 3.55 3.78
N GLY A 89 1.28 4.60 2.98
CA GLY A 89 0.57 4.80 1.71
C GLY A 89 -0.73 5.58 1.87
N CYS A 90 -0.78 6.50 2.84
CA CYS A 90 -2.01 7.19 3.26
C CYS A 90 -2.64 8.10 2.18
N GLY A 91 -1.91 8.42 1.10
CA GLY A 91 -2.40 9.25 0.01
C GLY A 91 -2.68 10.71 0.42
N PRO A 92 -3.43 11.47 -0.41
CA PRO A 92 -3.69 12.90 -0.21
C PRO A 92 -4.76 13.23 0.85
N GLY A 93 -5.54 12.24 1.31
CA GLY A 93 -6.67 12.42 2.22
C GLY A 93 -6.81 11.23 3.17
N PRO A 94 -5.98 11.14 4.22
CA PRO A 94 -5.86 9.95 5.05
C PRO A 94 -7.11 9.79 5.93
N THR A 95 -8.06 8.99 5.48
CA THR A 95 -9.33 8.78 6.19
C THR A 95 -9.21 7.67 7.24
N LEU A 96 -8.40 6.64 6.97
CA LEU A 96 -8.24 5.52 7.88
C LEU A 96 -7.54 5.94 9.18
N SER A 97 -6.51 6.77 9.10
CA SER A 97 -5.85 7.35 10.28
C SER A 97 -6.83 8.12 11.16
N LEU A 98 -7.70 8.95 10.57
CA LEU A 98 -8.72 9.71 11.29
C LEU A 98 -9.71 8.78 12.01
N MET A 99 -10.10 7.67 11.38
CA MET A 99 -10.98 6.67 12.01
C MET A 99 -10.33 6.05 13.26
N PHE A 100 -9.03 5.74 13.20
CA PHE A 100 -8.28 5.24 14.37
C PHE A 100 -8.07 6.32 15.43
N GLU A 101 -7.81 7.56 15.04
CA GLU A 101 -7.68 8.69 15.98
C GLU A 101 -9.01 8.96 16.72
N GLU A 102 -10.14 8.90 16.02
CA GLU A 102 -11.48 9.00 16.61
C GLU A 102 -11.77 7.84 17.60
N ALA A 103 -11.16 6.67 17.40
CA ALA A 103 -11.22 5.53 18.32
C ALA A 103 -10.26 5.65 19.52
N GLY A 104 -9.40 6.68 19.55
CA GLY A 104 -8.49 6.96 20.66
C GLY A 104 -7.04 6.50 20.42
N HIS A 105 -6.68 6.15 19.19
CA HIS A 105 -5.30 5.80 18.81
C HIS A 105 -4.51 7.02 18.32
N SER A 106 -3.19 6.90 18.25
CA SER A 106 -2.34 7.90 17.59
C SER A 106 -1.77 7.30 16.31
N VAL A 107 -1.85 8.00 15.17
CA VAL A 107 -1.41 7.45 13.89
C VAL A 107 -0.44 8.40 13.20
N ASP A 108 0.78 7.93 12.99
CA ASP A 108 1.73 8.61 12.11
C ASP A 108 1.37 8.33 10.64
N LEU A 109 1.67 9.27 9.75
CA LEU A 109 1.36 9.14 8.32
C LEU A 109 2.63 9.01 7.51
N PHE A 110 2.60 8.13 6.50
CA PHE A 110 3.61 8.10 5.46
C PHE A 110 2.99 7.92 4.08
N ASP A 111 3.43 8.73 3.14
CA ASP A 111 3.17 8.53 1.72
C ASP A 111 4.30 9.21 0.94
N LYS A 112 4.89 8.50 -0.04
CA LYS A 112 6.05 9.02 -0.78
C LYS A 112 5.76 10.34 -1.53
N TYR A 113 4.50 10.61 -1.88
CA TYR A 113 4.09 11.82 -2.59
C TYR A 113 3.44 12.86 -1.69
N TYR A 114 2.67 12.45 -0.68
CA TYR A 114 1.84 13.37 0.11
C TYR A 114 2.31 13.58 1.55
N GLN A 115 2.99 12.59 2.16
CA GLN A 115 3.46 12.61 3.54
C GLN A 115 4.86 11.98 3.63
N ASN A 116 5.82 12.56 2.90
CA ASN A 116 7.16 11.98 2.75
C ASN A 116 8.08 12.37 3.91
N ASN A 117 7.69 11.97 5.13
CA ASN A 117 8.51 12.16 6.31
C ASN A 117 9.11 10.83 6.76
N SER A 118 10.37 10.59 6.39
CA SER A 118 11.09 9.36 6.76
C SER A 118 11.37 9.20 8.26
N SER A 119 11.19 10.25 9.08
CA SER A 119 11.44 10.14 10.53
C SER A 119 10.50 9.14 11.22
N VAL A 120 9.32 8.89 10.63
CA VAL A 120 8.34 7.90 11.11
C VAL A 120 8.93 6.49 11.20
N PHE A 121 9.90 6.14 10.35
CA PHE A 121 10.55 4.82 10.37
C PHE A 121 11.50 4.61 11.56
N SER A 122 11.77 5.64 12.35
CA SER A 122 12.52 5.53 13.61
C SER A 122 11.62 5.20 14.80
N ASN A 123 10.29 5.21 14.62
CA ASN A 123 9.33 4.90 15.67
C ASN A 123 9.04 3.40 15.72
N GLN A 124 8.51 2.94 16.86
CA GLN A 124 7.85 1.64 16.99
C GLN A 124 6.34 1.84 16.96
N TYR A 125 5.64 0.87 16.39
CA TYR A 125 4.20 0.90 16.19
C TYR A 125 3.59 -0.42 16.67
N ASP A 126 2.44 -0.30 17.33
CA ASP A 126 1.62 -1.42 17.74
C ASP A 126 0.88 -2.00 16.51
N PHE A 127 0.62 -1.16 15.50
CA PHE A 127 0.01 -1.58 14.23
C PHE A 127 0.48 -0.76 13.04
N ILE A 128 0.38 -1.35 11.85
CA ILE A 128 0.63 -0.68 10.57
C ILE A 128 -0.54 -1.00 9.63
N SER A 129 -1.17 0.03 9.05
CA SER A 129 -2.09 -0.11 7.92
C SER A 129 -1.38 0.25 6.62
N ALA A 130 -1.69 -0.48 5.54
CA ALA A 130 -1.16 -0.26 4.19
C ALA A 130 -2.17 -0.71 3.13
#